data_AF-A0A9X3YFE0-F1
#
_entry.id   AF-A0A9X3YFE0-F1
#
_cell.length_a   1.000
_cell.length_b   1.000
_cell.length_c   1.000
_cell.angle_alpha   90.00
_cell.angle_beta   90.00
_cell.angle_gamma   90.00
#
_symmetry.space_group_name_H-M   'P 1'
#
loop_
_entity.id
_entity.type
_entity.pdbx_description
1 polymer ?
#
loop_
_entity_poly.entity_id
_entity_poly.type
_entity_poly.pdbx_seq_one_letter_code
_entity_poly.pdbx_strand_id
1 'polypeptide(L)'
;MKLKSSRPLGTVLAVSLLMALAGCSQAQTPSAADAAPAKGGADRPAVLKGIEKHGFEVIGEFDAPGGLRGFAGVVGGQQPAAAYVTADGKHVVVGSLFDANGEDVGAAPLE
;
A
#
# COMPACT_ATOMS: atom_id res chain seq x y z
N MET A 1 -29.89 -44.17 -42.99
CA MET A 1 -29.00 -45.28 -42.59
C MET A 1 -27.55 -44.80 -42.58
N LYS A 2 -26.97 -44.54 -41.39
CA LYS A 2 -25.53 -44.70 -41.11
C LYS A 2 -25.42 -45.13 -39.65
N LEU A 3 -24.69 -46.23 -39.47
CA LEU A 3 -24.69 -47.10 -38.30
C LEU A 3 -24.09 -46.41 -37.08
N LYS A 4 -24.87 -46.39 -36.00
CA LYS A 4 -24.45 -46.15 -34.64
C LYS A 4 -23.81 -47.42 -34.11
N SER A 5 -22.50 -47.40 -33.89
CA SER A 5 -21.80 -48.40 -33.07
C SER A 5 -20.38 -47.93 -32.75
N SER A 6 -20.13 -47.61 -31.49
CA SER A 6 -18.95 -48.17 -30.83
C SER A 6 -19.27 -48.44 -29.36
N ARG A 7 -18.78 -49.59 -28.92
CA ARG A 7 -19.25 -50.40 -27.80
C ARG A 7 -18.60 -50.00 -26.46
N PRO A 8 -19.18 -50.47 -25.35
CA PRO A 8 -18.91 -50.01 -24.00
C PRO A 8 -17.78 -50.80 -23.33
N LEU A 9 -17.59 -50.46 -22.05
CA LEU A 9 -17.27 -51.41 -20.97
C LEU A 9 -15.78 -51.55 -20.63
N GLY A 10 -15.41 -50.83 -19.56
CA GLY A 10 -14.84 -51.52 -18.40
C GLY A 10 -13.39 -51.21 -18.09
N THR A 11 -13.17 -50.93 -16.79
CA THR A 11 -11.92 -51.15 -16.03
C THR A 11 -10.76 -50.23 -16.45
N VAL A 12 -10.22 -49.36 -15.58
CA VAL A 12 -9.36 -49.66 -14.44
C VAL A 12 -9.26 -48.35 -13.64
N LEU A 13 -9.83 -48.25 -12.45
CA LEU A 13 -9.15 -48.40 -11.15
C LEU A 13 -7.88 -47.53 -10.99
N ALA A 14 -7.89 -46.72 -9.93
CA ALA A 14 -6.73 -46.15 -9.24
C ALA A 14 -5.94 -45.03 -9.97
N VAL A 15 -5.95 -43.83 -9.40
CA VAL A 15 -4.93 -43.44 -8.41
C VAL A 15 -5.28 -42.04 -7.92
N SER A 16 -5.66 -42.00 -6.65
CA SER A 16 -5.69 -40.82 -5.81
C SER A 16 -4.27 -40.24 -5.74
N LEU A 17 -4.08 -39.01 -6.20
CA LEU A 17 -2.84 -38.27 -5.97
C LEU A 17 -3.18 -36.93 -5.29
N LEU A 18 -3.36 -37.00 -3.97
CA LEU A 18 -3.18 -35.86 -3.07
C LEU A 18 -1.69 -35.52 -3.08
N MET A 19 -1.32 -34.38 -3.66
CA MET A 19 0.03 -33.82 -3.53
C MET A 19 -0.03 -32.47 -2.81
N ALA A 20 0.36 -32.55 -1.54
CA ALA A 20 0.95 -31.55 -0.65
C ALA A 20 1.01 -30.10 -1.13
N LEU A 21 0.15 -29.26 -0.55
CA LEU A 21 0.40 -27.82 -0.44
C LEU A 21 1.39 -27.58 0.71
N ALA A 22 2.48 -26.91 0.33
CA ALA A 22 3.64 -26.60 1.13
C ALA A 22 3.29 -25.85 2.43
N GLY A 23 4.05 -26.18 3.47
CA GLY A 23 3.97 -25.57 4.78
C GLY A 23 4.20 -24.05 4.73
N CYS A 24 3.25 -23.30 5.26
CA CYS A 24 3.47 -21.93 5.66
C CYS A 24 4.38 -21.93 6.89
N SER A 25 5.66 -21.65 6.67
CA SER A 25 6.62 -21.29 7.69
C SER A 25 6.17 -19.97 8.34
N GLN A 26 5.44 -20.05 9.45
CA GLN A 26 5.12 -18.89 10.27
C GLN A 26 6.38 -18.44 11.01
N ALA A 27 7.12 -17.49 10.42
CA ALA A 27 8.03 -16.66 11.16
C ALA A 27 7.20 -15.65 11.97
N GLN A 28 7.17 -15.84 13.28
CA GLN A 28 6.54 -14.94 14.23
C GLN A 28 7.36 -13.65 14.34
N THR A 29 6.73 -12.55 13.90
CA THR A 29 6.77 -11.16 14.40
C THR A 29 7.97 -10.70 15.24
N PRO A 30 8.44 -9.48 14.95
CA PRO A 30 8.37 -8.43 15.95
C PRO A 30 7.24 -7.47 15.62
N SER A 31 6.30 -7.39 16.55
CA SER A 31 5.38 -6.28 16.70
C SER A 31 6.17 -4.97 16.68
N ALA A 32 5.97 -4.13 15.67
CA ALA A 32 6.31 -2.71 15.73
C ALA A 32 5.32 -2.00 16.67
N ALA A 33 5.32 -2.40 17.94
CA ALA A 33 4.69 -1.67 19.03
C ALA A 33 5.75 -0.74 19.62
N ASP A 34 6.16 0.26 18.84
CA ASP A 34 6.77 1.51 19.30
C ASP A 34 6.70 2.56 18.17
N ALA A 35 5.57 2.60 17.45
CA ALA A 35 5.15 3.86 16.85
C ALA A 35 4.62 4.71 18.01
N ALA A 36 5.48 5.58 18.55
CA ALA A 36 5.08 6.63 19.47
C ALA A 36 3.81 7.32 18.93
N PRO A 37 2.86 7.71 19.79
CA PRO A 37 1.63 8.32 19.32
C PRO A 37 1.97 9.58 18.54
N ALA A 38 1.78 9.54 17.23
CA ALA A 38 1.61 10.76 16.44
C ALA A 38 0.44 11.49 17.10
N LYS A 39 0.75 12.56 17.82
CA LYS A 39 -0.27 13.46 18.36
C LYS A 39 -1.02 14.07 17.18
N GLY A 40 -2.10 13.39 16.77
CA GLY A 40 -3.15 13.97 15.95
C GLY A 40 -3.86 15.08 16.74
N GLY A 41 -3.94 16.26 16.11
CA GLY A 41 -4.64 17.44 16.63
C GLY A 41 -3.68 18.58 16.97
N ALA A 42 -3.82 19.81 16.46
CA ALA A 42 -5.00 20.43 15.88
C ALA A 42 -4.67 21.66 15.00
N ASP A 43 -3.59 21.60 14.21
CA ASP A 43 -3.36 22.62 13.17
C ASP A 43 -2.68 22.02 11.94
N ARG A 44 -3.29 22.26 10.78
CA ARG A 44 -2.74 21.94 9.47
C ARG A 44 -1.47 22.78 9.27
N PRO A 45 -0.29 22.18 9.01
CA PRO A 45 0.96 22.93 8.87
C PRO A 45 0.82 24.10 7.89
N ALA A 46 1.28 25.29 8.30
CA ALA A 46 1.18 26.49 7.46
C ALA A 46 1.88 26.32 6.10
N VAL A 47 2.91 25.47 6.04
CA VAL A 47 3.62 25.12 4.80
C VAL A 47 2.71 24.50 3.73
N LEU A 48 1.63 23.81 4.13
CA LEU A 48 0.66 23.23 3.18
C LEU A 48 -0.12 24.30 2.42
N LYS A 49 -0.47 25.41 3.07
CA LYS A 49 -1.08 26.58 2.39
C LYS A 49 -0.14 27.21 1.35
N GLY A 50 1.16 27.04 1.52
CA GLY A 50 2.17 27.47 0.54
C GLY A 50 2.06 26.64 -0.74
N ILE A 51 2.06 25.30 -0.62
CA ILE A 51 2.04 24.40 -1.77
C ILE A 51 0.68 24.32 -2.47
N GLU A 52 -0.42 24.67 -1.80
CA GLU A 52 -1.74 24.84 -2.44
C GLU A 52 -1.71 25.86 -3.58
N LYS A 53 -0.91 26.92 -3.45
CA LYS A 53 -0.72 27.92 -4.53
C LYS A 53 0.00 27.34 -5.75
N HIS A 54 0.67 26.22 -5.59
CA HIS A 54 1.34 25.47 -6.65
C HIS A 54 0.47 24.32 -7.18
N GLY A 55 -0.82 24.29 -6.81
CA GLY A 55 -1.79 23.35 -7.35
C GLY A 55 -1.86 22.02 -6.61
N PHE A 56 -1.27 21.91 -5.41
CA PHE A 56 -1.40 20.74 -4.54
C PHE A 56 -2.64 20.88 -3.64
N GLU A 57 -3.63 20.03 -3.80
CA GLU A 57 -4.83 19.99 -2.97
C GLU A 57 -4.74 18.81 -2.00
N VAL A 58 -4.64 19.09 -0.70
CA VAL A 58 -4.57 18.03 0.34
C VAL A 58 -5.95 17.42 0.53
N ILE A 59 -6.00 16.09 0.42
CA ILE A 59 -7.18 15.25 0.64
C ILE A 59 -7.17 14.68 2.06
N GLY A 60 -6.01 14.26 2.57
CA GLY A 60 -5.90 13.61 3.87
C GLY A 60 -4.49 13.66 4.45
N GLU A 61 -4.38 13.32 5.74
CA GLU A 61 -3.12 13.17 6.46
C GLU A 61 -2.90 11.68 6.77
N PHE A 62 -1.65 11.23 6.73
CA PHE A 62 -1.23 9.88 7.08
C PHE A 62 0.12 9.89 7.81
N ASP A 63 0.40 8.83 8.55
CA ASP A 63 1.66 8.68 9.27
C ASP A 63 2.82 8.40 8.32
N ALA A 64 3.92 9.16 8.45
CA ALA A 64 5.14 8.96 7.70
C ALA A 64 6.32 8.69 8.63
N PRO A 65 7.31 7.88 8.22
CA PRO A 65 8.47 7.57 9.04
C PRO A 65 9.42 8.77 9.21
N GLY A 66 10.39 8.66 10.12
CA GLY A 66 11.46 9.66 10.26
C GLY A 66 11.03 11.00 10.89
N GLY A 67 9.90 11.01 11.61
CA GLY A 67 9.34 12.24 12.19
C GLY A 67 8.68 13.17 11.17
N LEU A 68 8.42 12.65 9.96
CA LEU A 68 7.67 13.34 8.93
C LEU A 68 6.17 13.18 9.16
N ARG A 69 5.39 14.12 8.63
CA ARG A 69 3.92 13.98 8.52
C ARG A 69 3.55 13.87 7.05
N GLY A 70 2.83 12.82 6.67
CA GLY A 70 2.41 12.57 5.30
C GLY A 70 1.07 13.21 5.01
N PHE A 71 0.91 13.77 3.81
CA PHE A 71 -0.33 14.35 3.34
C PHE A 71 -0.61 13.85 1.93
N ALA A 72 -1.71 13.12 1.76
CA ALA A 72 -2.20 12.71 0.45
C ALA A 72 -2.91 13.89 -0.20
N GLY A 73 -2.71 14.07 -1.50
CA GLY A 73 -3.34 15.13 -2.25
C GLY A 73 -3.33 14.90 -3.75
N VAL A 74 -3.87 15.87 -4.48
CA VAL A 74 -3.86 15.90 -5.94
C VAL A 74 -3.15 17.14 -6.45
N VAL A 75 -2.25 16.96 -7.42
CA VAL A 75 -1.58 18.02 -8.14
C VAL A 75 -2.34 18.30 -9.43
N GLY A 76 -2.65 19.57 -9.69
CA GLY A 76 -3.34 19.99 -10.92
C GLY A 76 -4.74 19.38 -11.08
N GLY A 77 -5.36 18.92 -9.99
CA GLY A 77 -6.72 18.39 -9.93
C GLY A 77 -6.90 16.93 -10.37
N GLN A 78 -5.83 16.20 -10.68
CA GLN A 78 -5.97 14.85 -11.26
C GLN A 78 -4.79 13.91 -10.99
N GLN A 79 -3.65 14.39 -10.50
CA GLN A 79 -2.48 13.54 -10.26
C GLN A 79 -2.30 13.31 -8.75
N PRO A 80 -2.60 12.11 -8.22
CA PRO A 80 -2.32 11.79 -6.82
C PRO A 80 -0.85 11.98 -6.50
N ALA A 81 -0.56 12.60 -5.36
CA ALA A 81 0.79 12.81 -4.87
C ALA A 81 0.80 12.88 -3.34
N ALA A 82 1.92 12.45 -2.74
CA ALA A 82 2.18 12.64 -1.33
C ALA A 82 3.01 13.91 -1.10
N ALA A 83 2.73 14.59 0.01
CA ALA A 83 3.52 15.68 0.55
C ALA A 83 3.98 15.33 1.96
N TYR A 84 5.28 15.44 2.23
CA TYR A 84 5.89 15.13 3.52
C TYR A 84 6.36 16.41 4.19
N VAL A 85 5.73 16.76 5.31
CA VAL A 85 6.15 17.90 6.13
C VAL A 85 7.26 17.45 7.06
N THR A 86 8.36 18.21 7.07
CA THR A 86 9.50 17.96 7.96
C THR A 86 9.11 18.12 9.42
N ALA A 87 9.88 17.49 10.33
CA ALA A 87 9.62 17.54 11.78
C ALA A 87 9.56 18.97 12.35
N ASP A 88 10.22 19.95 11.69
CA ASP A 88 10.16 21.36 12.07
C ASP A 88 8.86 22.09 11.69
N GLY A 89 7.99 21.46 10.87
CA GLY A 89 6.74 22.01 10.38
C GLY A 89 6.87 23.16 9.36
N LYS A 90 8.09 23.48 8.92
CA LYS A 90 8.40 24.66 8.09
C LYS A 90 8.70 24.32 6.64
N HIS A 91 9.09 23.08 6.36
CA HIS A 91 9.40 22.61 5.02
C HIS A 91 8.48 21.46 4.64
N VAL A 92 8.34 21.29 3.32
CA VAL A 92 7.54 20.21 2.73
C VAL A 92 8.23 19.73 1.47
N VAL A 93 8.20 18.42 1.26
CA VAL A 93 8.69 17.75 0.06
C VAL A 93 7.50 17.06 -0.59
N VAL A 94 7.30 17.25 -1.90
CA VAL A 94 6.24 16.58 -2.66
C VAL A 94 6.89 15.52 -3.55
N GLY A 95 6.43 14.27 -3.45
CA GLY A 95 6.97 13.14 -4.21
C GLY A 95 6.75 11.80 -3.54
N SER A 96 7.54 10.80 -3.94
CA SER A 96 7.59 9.47 -3.30
C SER A 96 8.64 9.43 -2.19
N LEU A 97 8.39 8.63 -1.16
CA LEU A 97 9.35 8.37 -0.08
C LEU A 97 9.63 6.88 -0.05
N PHE A 98 10.88 6.50 -0.33
CA PHE A 98 11.29 5.11 -0.34
C PHE A 98 12.01 4.73 0.95
N ASP A 99 11.70 3.55 1.47
CA ASP A 99 12.42 2.99 2.60
C ASP A 99 13.73 2.28 2.17
N ALA A 100 14.43 1.67 3.12
CA ALA A 100 15.67 0.94 2.86
C ALA A 100 15.51 -0.31 1.97
N ASN A 101 14.27 -0.80 1.82
CA ASN A 101 13.93 -1.94 0.95
C ASN A 101 13.54 -1.48 -0.46
N GLY A 102 13.37 -0.17 -0.68
CA GLY A 102 12.90 0.41 -1.93
C GLY A 102 11.38 0.43 -2.06
N GLU A 103 10.63 0.36 -0.96
CA GLU A 103 9.16 0.43 -0.95
C GLU A 103 8.68 1.88 -0.80
N ASP A 104 7.70 2.30 -1.62
CA ASP A 104 7.10 3.63 -1.51
C ASP A 104 6.11 3.67 -0.33
N VAL A 105 6.55 4.25 0.79
CA VAL A 105 5.76 4.29 2.02
C VAL A 105 4.55 5.22 1.93
N GLY A 106 4.49 6.06 0.90
CA GLY A 106 3.38 6.96 0.65
C GLY A 106 2.43 6.48 -0.45
N ALA A 107 2.63 5.30 -1.04
CA ALA A 107 1.79 4.83 -2.14
C ALA A 107 0.40 4.40 -1.68
N ALA A 108 0.30 3.61 -0.61
CA ALA A 108 -0.99 3.07 -0.16
C ALA A 108 -2.05 4.15 0.18
N PRO A 109 -1.70 5.31 0.77
CA PRO A 109 -2.65 6.42 0.98
C PRO A 109 -3.11 7.17 -0.29
N LEU A 110 -2.53 6.88 -1.47
CA LEU A 110 -2.84 7.57 -2.74
C LEU A 110 -3.76 6.77 -3.67
N GLU A 111 -4.04 5.50 -3.34
CA GLU A 111 -4.92 4.60 -4.12
C GLU A 111 -6.41 4.79 -3.85
#